data_AF-A0A2N1V6Y7-F1
#
_entry.id   AF-A0A2N1V6Y7-F1
#
_cell.length_a   1.000
_cell.length_b   1.000
_cell.length_c   1.000
_cell.angle_alpha   90.00
_cell.angle_beta   90.00
_cell.angle_gamma   90.00
#
_symmetry.space_group_name_H-M   'P 1'
#
loop_
_entity.id
_entity.type
_entity.pdbx_description
1 polymer ?
#
loop_
_entity_poly.entity_id
_entity_poly.type
_entity_poly.pdbx_seq_one_letter_code
_entity_poly.pdbx_strand_id
1 'polypeptide(L)'
;MYKDTAKAGQGKGVFLRCAIPSDLFSGYNPWTFSPVAACPRTPNVAKNVVEKTLQKTRSVEDSFVDTLVNKNYEIAAANHPFLLEESQTCARLLLDKLSWEALGQAVVQDHLFATSSATTAQSYLRAIRFRLEEAPADLLGLLAHGDPSTASYSLFYLLIQRNRLLRELLEEPVRDCVLDGIEQISRADVLDFFEDKRQRNQVLSEWSDTTWRKFWGNTLKSVLETGLLHGQEPLRIVLAPVPAPLRSWLLAQNDELSLQLLLDPEAYR
;
A
#
# COMPACT_ATOMS: atom_id res chain seq x y z
N MET A 1 23.16 33.53 -41.84
CA MET A 1 23.39 32.49 -42.88
C MET A 1 24.57 31.66 -42.41
N TYR A 2 24.35 30.64 -41.58
CA TYR A 2 24.08 29.23 -41.94
C TYR A 2 25.20 28.56 -42.75
N LYS A 3 25.98 27.70 -42.06
CA LYS A 3 26.29 26.27 -42.34
C LYS A 3 27.54 25.90 -41.54
N ASP A 4 27.41 25.20 -40.42
CA ASP A 4 27.33 23.73 -40.27
C ASP A 4 28.57 22.98 -40.75
N THR A 5 29.32 22.41 -39.81
CA THR A 5 29.58 20.96 -39.71
C THR A 5 30.47 20.64 -38.51
N ALA A 6 29.94 19.92 -37.52
CA ALA A 6 30.75 19.12 -36.60
C ALA A 6 29.95 17.96 -35.98
N LYS A 7 30.20 16.78 -36.55
CA LYS A 7 30.36 15.43 -35.96
C LYS A 7 29.40 14.88 -34.90
N ALA A 8 29.01 13.64 -35.20
CA ALA A 8 28.32 12.65 -34.40
C ALA A 8 29.00 12.30 -33.07
N GLY A 9 28.18 12.03 -32.06
CA GLY A 9 28.56 11.46 -30.77
C GLY A 9 27.36 10.81 -30.07
N GLN A 10 27.29 9.49 -30.18
CA GLN A 10 26.75 8.48 -29.25
C GLN A 10 25.51 8.84 -28.40
N GLY A 11 24.39 8.19 -28.72
CA GLY A 11 23.18 8.18 -27.90
C GLY A 11 23.38 7.50 -26.55
N LYS A 12 23.16 8.26 -25.48
CA LYS A 12 22.86 7.73 -24.14
C LYS A 12 21.37 7.90 -23.90
N GLY A 13 20.69 6.78 -23.63
CA GLY A 13 19.32 6.78 -23.14
C GLY A 13 19.23 7.54 -21.83
N VAL A 14 18.39 8.57 -21.80
CA VAL A 14 18.09 9.34 -20.59
C VAL A 14 17.01 8.57 -19.83
N PHE A 15 17.44 7.82 -18.82
CA PHE A 15 16.57 7.41 -17.71
C PHE A 15 16.17 8.68 -16.97
N LEU A 16 14.92 9.12 -17.14
CA LEU A 16 14.34 10.18 -16.31
C LEU A 16 14.15 9.65 -14.89
N ARG A 17 15.19 9.83 -14.05
CA ARG A 17 15.05 9.80 -12.60
C ARG A 17 14.16 10.97 -12.19
N CYS A 18 12.89 10.69 -11.87
CA CYS A 18 12.05 11.64 -11.15
C CYS A 18 12.52 11.64 -9.69
N ALA A 19 13.44 12.53 -9.35
CA ALA A 19 13.75 12.84 -7.96
C ALA A 19 12.51 13.49 -7.35
N ILE A 20 11.84 12.79 -6.43
CA ILE A 20 10.79 13.37 -5.59
C ILE A 20 11.48 14.41 -4.70
N PRO A 21 11.14 15.72 -4.79
CA PRO A 21 11.76 16.72 -3.93
C PRO A 21 11.44 16.43 -2.46
N SER A 22 12.46 16.51 -1.61
CA SER A 22 12.37 16.42 -0.14
C SER A 22 11.52 17.52 0.51
N ASP A 23 11.06 18.49 -0.28
CA ASP A 23 10.49 19.75 0.21
C ASP A 23 8.95 19.75 0.24
N LEU A 24 8.30 18.61 0.01
CA LEU A 24 6.84 18.47 0.03
C LEU A 24 6.18 18.69 1.41
N PHE A 25 6.95 18.92 2.49
CA PHE A 25 6.39 19.06 3.85
C PHE A 25 7.00 20.16 4.74
N SER A 26 7.80 21.09 4.20
CA SER A 26 8.46 22.12 5.04
C SER A 26 7.69 23.46 5.18
N GLY A 27 6.44 23.60 4.74
CA GLY A 27 5.86 24.95 4.65
C GLY A 27 4.35 25.14 4.74
N TYR A 28 3.54 24.17 5.17
CA TYR A 28 2.08 24.38 5.17
C TYR A 28 1.37 23.86 6.41
N ASN A 29 0.63 24.77 7.06
CA ASN A 29 -0.23 24.52 8.20
C ASN A 29 -1.63 24.11 7.71
N PRO A 30 -2.09 22.87 7.92
CA PRO A 30 -3.31 22.33 7.30
C PRO A 30 -4.63 22.83 7.92
N TRP A 31 -4.61 23.86 8.78
CA TRP A 31 -5.80 24.41 9.43
C TRP A 31 -6.43 25.62 8.71
N THR A 32 -5.95 25.98 7.52
CA THR A 32 -6.66 26.97 6.68
C THR A 32 -7.69 26.27 5.82
N PHE A 33 -8.93 26.27 6.32
CA PHE A 33 -10.11 25.88 5.55
C PHE A 33 -10.21 26.72 4.26
N SER A 34 -10.19 26.06 3.11
CA SER A 34 -10.78 26.60 1.89
C SER A 34 -11.86 25.61 1.43
N PRO A 35 -13.13 26.04 1.34
CA PRO A 35 -14.20 25.14 0.94
C PRO A 35 -14.09 24.86 -0.56
N VAL A 36 -13.75 23.62 -0.92
CA VAL A 36 -13.97 23.09 -2.27
C VAL A 36 -15.13 22.11 -2.18
N ALA A 37 -16.03 22.19 -3.16
CA ALA A 37 -17.35 21.58 -3.13
C ALA A 37 -17.31 20.06 -2.83
N ALA A 38 -18.12 19.65 -1.84
CA ALA A 38 -18.36 18.26 -1.49
C ALA A 38 -19.05 17.52 -2.66
N CYS A 39 -18.66 16.27 -2.87
CA CYS A 39 -19.30 15.36 -3.82
C CYS A 39 -20.69 14.96 -3.27
N PRO A 40 -21.80 15.13 -4.01
CA PRO A 40 -23.13 14.85 -3.50
C PRO A 40 -23.41 13.34 -3.49
N ARG A 41 -23.49 12.73 -2.29
CA ARG A 41 -24.01 11.37 -2.11
C ARG A 41 -25.53 11.38 -2.31
N THR A 42 -26.07 10.43 -3.09
CA THR A 42 -27.52 10.12 -3.10
C THR A 42 -27.77 8.74 -2.47
N PRO A 43 -28.88 8.53 -1.74
CA PRO A 43 -29.16 7.26 -1.07
C PRO A 43 -29.77 6.25 -2.05
N ASN A 44 -29.14 5.08 -2.20
CA ASN A 44 -29.57 4.09 -3.20
C ASN A 44 -30.47 2.98 -2.60
N VAL A 45 -31.60 2.75 -3.26
CA VAL A 45 -32.63 1.74 -2.96
C VAL A 45 -32.42 0.55 -3.91
N ALA A 46 -31.79 -0.52 -3.43
CA ALA A 46 -31.80 -1.84 -4.09
C ALA A 46 -31.35 -2.96 -3.13
N LYS A 47 -32.09 -3.22 -2.05
CA LYS A 47 -31.69 -4.22 -1.03
C LYS A 47 -32.12 -5.67 -1.31
N ASN A 48 -33.07 -5.94 -2.21
CA ASN A 48 -33.80 -7.23 -2.14
C ASN A 48 -33.45 -8.31 -3.18
N VAL A 49 -32.49 -8.08 -4.08
CA VAL A 49 -32.06 -9.11 -5.07
C VAL A 49 -30.68 -9.71 -4.72
N VAL A 50 -29.84 -8.97 -4.00
CA VAL A 50 -28.46 -9.36 -3.65
C VAL A 50 -28.41 -10.35 -2.46
N GLU A 51 -29.40 -10.31 -1.55
CA GLU A 51 -29.38 -11.09 -0.31
C GLU A 51 -29.48 -12.61 -0.50
N LYS A 52 -30.06 -13.10 -1.61
CA LYS A 52 -30.27 -14.54 -1.82
C LYS A 52 -29.07 -15.26 -2.42
N THR A 53 -28.20 -14.56 -3.15
CA THR A 53 -26.98 -15.15 -3.74
C THR A 53 -25.85 -15.23 -2.70
N LEU A 54 -25.86 -14.36 -1.68
CA LEU A 54 -24.88 -14.29 -0.59
C LEU A 54 -24.93 -15.44 0.44
N GLN A 55 -26.00 -16.24 0.47
CA GLN A 55 -26.17 -17.24 1.54
C GLN A 55 -25.41 -18.55 1.29
N LYS A 56 -24.95 -18.81 0.06
CA LYS A 56 -24.28 -20.08 -0.29
C LYS A 56 -22.75 -20.01 -0.32
N THR A 57 -22.15 -18.83 -0.48
CA THR A 57 -20.69 -18.61 -0.42
C THR A 57 -20.17 -18.33 1.01
N ARG A 58 -21.08 -18.00 1.93
CA ARG A 58 -20.80 -17.57 3.32
C ARG A 58 -19.88 -18.49 4.13
N SER A 59 -20.06 -19.81 4.09
CA SER A 59 -19.44 -20.68 5.11
C SER A 59 -17.92 -20.90 5.00
N VAL A 60 -17.29 -20.62 3.86
CA VAL A 60 -15.82 -20.75 3.68
C VAL A 60 -15.16 -19.37 3.76
N GLU A 61 -15.77 -18.36 3.13
CA GLU A 61 -15.36 -16.95 3.20
C GLU A 61 -15.41 -16.42 4.65
N ASP A 62 -16.40 -16.82 5.44
CA ASP A 62 -16.55 -16.37 6.84
C ASP A 62 -15.34 -16.74 7.71
N SER A 63 -14.59 -17.81 7.43
CA SER A 63 -13.44 -18.21 8.27
C SER A 63 -12.17 -17.37 8.02
N PHE A 64 -11.95 -16.97 6.77
CA PHE A 64 -10.86 -16.08 6.38
C PHE A 64 -11.21 -14.63 6.74
N VAL A 65 -12.45 -14.20 6.46
CA VAL A 65 -12.96 -12.88 6.83
C VAL A 65 -12.97 -12.70 8.35
N ASP A 66 -13.38 -13.70 9.14
CA ASP A 66 -13.36 -13.60 10.62
C ASP A 66 -11.92 -13.55 11.19
N THR A 67 -10.97 -14.26 10.56
CA THR A 67 -9.53 -14.16 10.89
C THR A 67 -8.95 -12.79 10.53
N LEU A 68 -9.42 -12.17 9.44
CA LEU A 68 -9.00 -10.83 9.01
C LEU A 68 -9.66 -9.71 9.83
N VAL A 69 -10.91 -9.88 10.26
CA VAL A 69 -11.70 -8.93 11.06
C VAL A 69 -11.23 -8.89 12.52
N ASN A 70 -10.65 -9.98 13.06
CA ASN A 70 -10.13 -10.05 14.43
C ASN A 70 -8.67 -9.58 14.62
N LYS A 71 -8.00 -9.06 13.59
CA LYS A 71 -6.69 -8.41 13.79
C LYS A 71 -6.88 -7.04 14.46
N ASN A 72 -6.24 -6.87 15.63
CA ASN A 72 -6.16 -5.59 16.33
C ASN A 72 -5.41 -4.54 15.48
N TYR A 73 -5.69 -3.26 15.71
CA TYR A 73 -4.95 -2.17 15.07
C TYR A 73 -3.53 -2.10 15.65
N GLU A 74 -2.59 -2.81 15.05
CA GLU A 74 -1.19 -2.85 15.50
C GLU A 74 -0.39 -1.66 15.00
N ILE A 75 -0.10 -0.68 15.88
CA ILE A 75 0.69 0.52 15.55
C ILE A 75 2.16 0.18 15.32
N ALA A 76 2.72 -0.65 16.20
CA ALA A 76 4.17 -0.72 16.42
C ALA A 76 4.94 -1.22 15.19
N ALA A 77 4.28 -2.03 14.35
CA ALA A 77 4.90 -2.61 13.17
C ALA A 77 4.34 -2.06 11.85
N ALA A 78 3.15 -1.45 11.86
CA ALA A 78 2.52 -0.88 10.67
C ALA A 78 2.90 0.59 10.41
N ASN A 79 3.40 1.33 11.41
CA ASN A 79 3.71 2.76 11.29
C ASN A 79 5.12 3.06 10.73
N HIS A 80 5.45 2.43 9.60
CA HIS A 80 6.73 2.59 8.91
C HIS A 80 6.54 2.90 7.42
N PRO A 81 7.53 3.55 6.77
CA PRO A 81 7.51 3.76 5.33
C PRO A 81 7.39 2.44 4.56
N PHE A 82 7.10 2.50 3.26
CA PHE A 82 6.90 1.31 2.44
C PHE A 82 8.17 0.42 2.36
N LEU A 83 9.37 1.02 2.29
CA LEU A 83 10.66 0.31 2.40
C LEU A 83 10.83 -0.84 1.37
N LEU A 84 10.56 -0.57 0.10
CA LEU A 84 10.59 -1.59 -0.95
C LEU A 84 11.98 -2.21 -1.11
N GLU A 85 13.03 -1.40 -1.28
CA GLU A 85 14.39 -1.88 -1.54
C GLU A 85 14.95 -2.70 -0.36
N GLU A 86 14.70 -2.23 0.87
CA GLU A 86 15.09 -2.94 2.09
C GLU A 86 14.32 -4.26 2.22
N SER A 87 13.01 -4.25 1.93
CA SER A 87 12.18 -5.46 1.98
C SER A 87 12.63 -6.50 0.95
N GLN A 88 12.99 -6.08 -0.27
CA GLN A 88 13.54 -6.98 -1.28
C GLN A 88 14.88 -7.58 -0.85
N THR A 89 15.74 -6.78 -0.22
CA THR A 89 17.03 -7.24 0.31
C THR A 89 16.84 -8.28 1.41
N CYS A 90 15.93 -8.03 2.36
CA CYS A 90 15.57 -9.02 3.36
C CYS A 90 14.95 -10.28 2.73
N ALA A 91 14.05 -10.14 1.76
CA ALA A 91 13.42 -11.29 1.09
C ALA A 91 14.46 -12.21 0.43
N ARG A 92 15.45 -11.65 -0.28
CA ARG A 92 16.56 -12.43 -0.86
C ARG A 92 17.32 -13.22 0.20
N LEU A 93 17.70 -12.56 1.29
CA LEU A 93 18.46 -13.19 2.38
C LEU A 93 17.65 -14.28 3.10
N LEU A 94 16.33 -14.09 3.27
CA LEU A 94 15.44 -15.10 3.84
C LEU A 94 15.31 -16.33 2.93
N LEU A 95 15.25 -16.14 1.61
CA LEU A 95 15.25 -17.24 0.63
C LEU A 95 16.57 -18.02 0.67
N ASP A 96 17.69 -17.34 0.90
CA ASP A 96 19.01 -17.91 1.17
C ASP A 96 19.14 -18.56 2.57
N LYS A 97 18.02 -18.72 3.29
CA LYS A 97 17.91 -19.36 4.61
C LYS A 97 18.60 -18.63 5.75
N LEU A 98 18.84 -17.32 5.59
CA LEU A 98 19.31 -16.49 6.70
C LEU A 98 18.19 -16.30 7.73
N SER A 99 18.50 -16.43 9.03
CA SER A 99 17.52 -16.24 10.10
C SER A 99 17.25 -14.76 10.37
N TRP A 100 16.10 -14.45 10.98
CA TRP A 100 15.77 -13.09 11.44
C TRP A 100 16.78 -12.54 12.45
N GLU A 101 17.38 -13.40 13.26
CA GLU A 101 18.42 -13.01 14.22
C GLU A 101 19.71 -12.61 13.51
N ALA A 102 20.13 -13.39 12.51
CA ALA A 102 21.29 -13.08 11.68
C ALA A 102 21.07 -11.81 10.85
N LEU A 103 19.86 -11.61 10.30
CA LEU A 103 19.47 -10.35 9.67
C LEU A 103 19.59 -9.15 10.63
N GLY A 104 19.18 -9.33 11.90
CA GLY A 104 19.34 -8.32 12.94
C GLY A 104 20.78 -7.88 13.15
N GLN A 105 21.73 -8.82 13.06
CA GLN A 105 23.16 -8.53 13.15
C GLN A 105 23.68 -7.87 11.87
N ALA A 106 23.36 -8.44 10.71
CA ALA A 106 23.81 -7.96 9.40
C ALA A 106 23.34 -6.53 9.12
N VAL A 107 22.10 -6.17 9.48
CA VAL A 107 21.57 -4.81 9.30
C VAL A 107 22.43 -3.75 9.98
N VAL A 108 23.03 -4.07 11.13
CA VAL A 108 23.87 -3.12 11.90
C VAL A 108 25.35 -3.22 11.51
N GLN A 109 25.86 -4.43 11.32
CA GLN A 109 27.28 -4.66 11.05
C GLN A 109 27.63 -4.35 9.60
N ASP A 110 26.80 -4.81 8.66
CA ASP A 110 27.05 -4.72 7.23
C ASP A 110 26.35 -3.52 6.58
N HIS A 111 25.68 -2.67 7.37
CA HIS A 111 24.96 -1.49 6.90
C HIS A 111 24.00 -1.80 5.73
N LEU A 112 23.24 -2.90 5.84
CA LEU A 112 22.37 -3.38 4.75
C LEU A 112 21.31 -2.37 4.29
N PHE A 113 20.94 -1.43 5.15
CA PHE A 113 19.97 -0.38 4.82
C PHE A 113 20.69 0.96 4.63
N ALA A 114 20.17 1.78 3.72
CA ALA A 114 20.68 3.12 3.42
C ALA A 114 20.35 4.15 4.52
N THR A 115 20.51 3.77 5.79
CA THR A 115 20.21 4.59 6.96
C THR A 115 21.46 4.85 7.78
N SER A 116 21.64 6.08 8.25
CA SER A 116 22.80 6.48 9.04
C SER A 116 22.77 6.04 10.50
N SER A 117 21.63 5.54 10.99
CA SER A 117 21.43 5.21 12.40
C SER A 117 21.03 3.76 12.60
N ALA A 118 21.79 3.03 13.44
CA ALA A 118 21.50 1.66 13.82
C ALA A 118 20.11 1.50 14.47
N THR A 119 19.63 2.50 15.22
CA THR A 119 18.30 2.45 15.84
C THR A 119 17.19 2.52 14.79
N THR A 120 17.39 3.32 13.74
CA THR A 120 16.45 3.40 12.61
C THR A 120 16.47 2.12 11.80
N ALA A 121 17.66 1.59 11.51
CA ALA A 121 17.83 0.34 10.79
C ALA A 121 17.13 -0.84 11.51
N GLN A 122 17.29 -0.94 12.83
CA GLN A 122 16.58 -1.94 13.65
C GLN A 122 15.06 -1.73 13.63
N SER A 123 14.59 -0.48 13.64
CA SER A 123 13.16 -0.19 13.54
C SER A 123 12.59 -0.60 12.18
N TYR A 124 13.33 -0.37 11.09
CA TYR A 124 12.94 -0.81 9.75
C TYR A 124 12.91 -2.33 9.65
N LEU A 125 13.92 -3.02 10.22
CA LEU A 125 13.92 -4.47 10.24
C LEU A 125 12.70 -5.04 10.97
N ARG A 126 12.27 -4.44 12.10
CA ARG A 126 11.04 -4.86 12.79
C ARG A 126 9.80 -4.72 11.91
N ALA A 127 9.70 -3.62 11.17
CA ALA A 127 8.60 -3.38 10.23
C ALA A 127 8.60 -4.42 9.09
N ILE A 128 9.77 -4.68 8.51
CA ILE A 128 9.94 -5.66 7.44
C ILE A 128 9.62 -7.06 7.95
N ARG A 129 10.10 -7.41 9.15
CA ARG A 129 9.78 -8.70 9.80
C ARG A 129 8.29 -8.89 9.94
N PHE A 130 7.58 -7.91 10.49
CA PHE A 130 6.12 -7.99 10.61
C PHE A 130 5.40 -8.28 9.29
N ARG A 131 5.90 -7.69 8.19
CA ARG A 131 5.35 -7.88 6.85
C ARG A 131 5.68 -9.26 6.26
N LEU A 132 6.92 -9.72 6.43
CA LEU A 132 7.46 -10.88 5.72
C LEU A 132 7.46 -12.19 6.53
N GLU A 133 7.33 -12.15 7.86
CA GLU A 133 7.58 -13.31 8.74
C GLU A 133 6.65 -14.51 8.48
N GLU A 134 5.42 -14.28 8.04
CA GLU A 134 4.46 -15.33 7.65
C GLU A 134 4.30 -15.44 6.13
N ALA A 135 5.11 -14.73 5.34
CA ALA A 135 5.00 -14.77 3.90
C ALA A 135 5.49 -16.13 3.35
N PRO A 136 4.70 -16.81 2.51
CA PRO A 136 5.12 -18.06 1.88
C PRO A 136 6.32 -17.84 0.96
N ALA A 137 7.15 -18.87 0.80
CA ALA A 137 8.40 -18.79 0.04
C ALA A 137 8.20 -18.33 -1.41
N ASP A 138 7.11 -18.76 -2.06
CA ASP A 138 6.80 -18.36 -3.43
C ASP A 138 6.56 -16.85 -3.55
N LEU A 139 5.81 -16.27 -2.61
CA LEU A 139 5.52 -14.84 -2.56
C LEU A 139 6.76 -14.02 -2.18
N LEU A 140 7.61 -14.55 -1.30
CA LEU A 140 8.93 -13.97 -1.04
C LEU A 140 9.80 -13.99 -2.31
N GLY A 141 9.71 -15.04 -3.13
CA GLY A 141 10.36 -15.12 -4.43
C GLY A 141 9.91 -14.02 -5.40
N LEU A 142 8.60 -13.77 -5.47
CA LEU A 142 8.03 -12.68 -6.28
C LEU A 142 8.54 -11.30 -5.81
N LEU A 143 8.61 -11.07 -4.50
CA LEU A 143 9.17 -9.84 -3.94
C LEU A 143 10.68 -9.70 -4.24
N ALA A 144 11.45 -10.75 -4.02
CA ALA A 144 12.90 -10.75 -4.09
C ALA A 144 13.46 -10.60 -5.52
N HIS A 145 12.81 -11.26 -6.49
CA HIS A 145 13.32 -11.45 -7.85
C HIS A 145 12.35 -10.99 -8.95
N GLY A 146 11.13 -10.57 -8.61
CA GLY A 146 10.20 -9.99 -9.57
C GLY A 146 10.70 -8.68 -10.16
N ASP A 147 10.11 -8.31 -11.30
CA ASP A 147 10.28 -6.95 -11.84
C ASP A 147 9.79 -5.89 -10.83
N PRO A 148 10.14 -4.60 -11.02
CA PRO A 148 9.78 -3.55 -10.06
C PRO A 148 8.29 -3.48 -9.73
N SER A 149 7.41 -3.76 -10.70
CA SER A 149 5.96 -3.76 -10.48
C SER A 149 5.53 -4.99 -9.69
N THR A 150 5.98 -6.19 -10.08
CA THR A 150 5.71 -7.44 -9.35
C THR A 150 6.18 -7.35 -7.90
N ALA A 151 7.39 -6.82 -7.65
CA ALA A 151 7.93 -6.67 -6.31
C ALA A 151 7.12 -5.66 -5.47
N SER A 152 6.79 -4.50 -6.04
CA SER A 152 6.00 -3.48 -5.36
C SER A 152 4.61 -4.02 -4.98
N TYR A 153 3.91 -4.64 -5.92
CA TYR A 153 2.59 -5.22 -5.65
C TYR A 153 2.66 -6.38 -4.65
N SER A 154 3.70 -7.21 -4.70
CA SER A 154 3.88 -8.32 -3.75
C SER A 154 4.08 -7.82 -2.32
N LEU A 155 4.90 -6.76 -2.12
CA LEU A 155 5.07 -6.13 -0.82
C LEU A 155 3.78 -5.48 -0.33
N PHE A 156 3.07 -4.80 -1.23
CA PHE A 156 1.83 -4.13 -0.88
C PHE A 156 0.72 -5.11 -0.52
N TYR A 157 0.61 -6.24 -1.23
CA TYR A 157 -0.27 -7.33 -0.86
C TYR A 157 0.03 -7.83 0.56
N LEU A 158 1.30 -8.10 0.90
CA LEU A 158 1.70 -8.47 2.26
C LEU A 158 1.31 -7.40 3.29
N LEU A 159 1.43 -6.12 2.93
CA LEU A 159 1.04 -5.02 3.79
C LEU A 159 -0.47 -4.97 4.01
N ILE A 160 -1.31 -5.20 2.99
CA ILE A 160 -2.78 -5.29 3.10
C ILE A 160 -3.18 -6.42 4.06
N GLN A 161 -2.53 -7.58 3.95
CA GLN A 161 -2.83 -8.74 4.80
C GLN A 161 -2.51 -8.52 6.29
N ARG A 162 -1.54 -7.64 6.56
CA ARG A 162 -1.07 -7.34 7.92
C ARG A 162 -1.68 -6.07 8.51
N ASN A 163 -1.94 -5.06 7.69
CA ASN A 163 -2.43 -3.76 8.11
C ASN A 163 -3.93 -3.63 7.82
N ARG A 164 -4.72 -3.88 8.86
CA ARG A 164 -6.18 -3.75 8.81
C ARG A 164 -6.66 -2.37 8.36
N LEU A 165 -6.07 -1.28 8.86
CA LEU A 165 -6.55 0.06 8.54
C LEU A 165 -6.22 0.46 7.09
N LEU A 166 -5.09 -0.02 6.55
CA LEU A 166 -4.80 0.07 5.12
C LEU A 166 -5.82 -0.71 4.30
N ARG A 167 -6.16 -1.93 4.71
CA ARG A 167 -7.14 -2.76 4.02
C ARG A 167 -8.52 -2.09 4.01
N GLU A 168 -8.99 -1.61 5.15
CA GLU A 168 -10.28 -0.90 5.26
C GLU A 168 -10.31 0.38 4.42
N LEU A 169 -9.18 1.09 4.30
CA LEU A 169 -9.07 2.24 3.38
C LEU A 169 -9.32 1.84 1.92
N LEU A 170 -8.82 0.68 1.50
CA LEU A 170 -9.04 0.17 0.15
C LEU A 170 -10.47 -0.38 -0.02
N GLU A 171 -11.00 -1.07 0.98
CA GLU A 171 -12.32 -1.73 0.98
C GLU A 171 -13.50 -0.76 1.01
N GLU A 172 -13.36 0.33 1.76
CA GLU A 172 -14.44 1.31 1.95
C GLU A 172 -14.30 2.44 0.92
N PRO A 173 -13.56 3.54 1.17
CA PRO A 173 -13.69 4.71 0.30
C PRO A 173 -13.11 4.52 -1.10
N VAL A 174 -12.03 3.73 -1.28
CA VAL A 174 -11.42 3.54 -2.61
C VAL A 174 -12.27 2.61 -3.48
N ARG A 175 -12.66 1.44 -2.96
CA ARG A 175 -13.49 0.48 -3.67
C ARG A 175 -14.89 1.04 -3.94
N ASP A 176 -15.49 1.77 -3.00
CA ASP A 176 -16.78 2.43 -3.23
C ASP A 176 -16.69 3.42 -4.40
N CYS A 177 -15.64 4.25 -4.46
CA CYS A 177 -15.40 5.12 -5.63
C CYS A 177 -15.31 4.33 -6.94
N VAL A 178 -14.56 3.22 -6.96
CA VAL A 178 -14.44 2.39 -8.18
C VAL A 178 -15.78 1.81 -8.61
N LEU A 179 -16.57 1.29 -7.66
CA LEU A 179 -17.89 0.70 -7.95
C LEU A 179 -18.90 1.75 -8.44
N ASP A 180 -18.81 2.97 -7.93
CA ASP A 180 -19.64 4.11 -8.36
C ASP A 180 -19.15 4.74 -9.68
N GLY A 181 -18.05 4.23 -10.27
CA GLY A 181 -17.45 4.77 -11.49
C GLY A 181 -16.73 6.11 -11.29
N ILE A 182 -16.37 6.44 -10.04
CA ILE A 182 -15.64 7.65 -9.65
C ILE A 182 -14.14 7.34 -9.70
N GLU A 183 -13.40 8.02 -10.58
CA GLU A 183 -11.96 7.80 -10.79
C GLU A 183 -11.05 8.64 -9.85
N GLN A 184 -11.63 9.35 -8.90
CA GLN A 184 -10.92 10.30 -8.04
C GLN A 184 -11.39 10.19 -6.60
N ILE A 185 -10.44 10.31 -5.68
CA ILE A 185 -10.71 10.38 -4.25
C ILE A 185 -10.05 11.63 -3.69
N SER A 186 -10.83 12.47 -3.01
CA SER A 186 -10.25 13.66 -2.39
C SER A 186 -9.53 13.27 -1.10
N ARG A 187 -8.50 14.02 -0.74
CA ARG A 187 -7.86 13.89 0.57
C ARG A 187 -8.85 14.12 1.70
N ALA A 188 -9.88 14.95 1.51
CA ALA A 188 -10.95 15.13 2.49
C ALA A 188 -11.70 13.82 2.73
N ASP A 189 -12.06 13.09 1.68
CA ASP A 189 -12.76 11.78 1.81
C ASP A 189 -11.90 10.77 2.57
N VAL A 190 -10.61 10.70 2.24
CA VAL A 190 -9.67 9.80 2.91
C VAL A 190 -9.48 10.25 4.37
N LEU A 191 -9.43 11.55 4.67
CA LEU A 191 -9.33 12.06 6.05
C LEU A 191 -10.58 11.77 6.88
N ASP A 192 -11.76 12.01 6.31
CA ASP A 192 -13.05 11.76 6.95
C ASP A 192 -13.19 10.27 7.29
N PHE A 193 -12.80 9.37 6.38
CA PHE A 193 -12.75 7.93 6.65
C PHE A 193 -11.89 7.61 7.89
N PHE A 194 -10.68 8.16 7.99
CA PHE A 194 -9.82 7.90 9.14
C PHE A 194 -10.43 8.47 10.43
N GLU A 195 -10.90 9.72 10.42
CA GLU A 195 -11.49 10.35 11.60
C GLU A 195 -12.72 9.58 12.10
N ASP A 196 -13.56 9.12 11.18
CA ASP A 196 -14.67 8.22 11.45
C ASP A 196 -14.22 6.92 12.13
N LYS A 197 -13.15 6.29 11.64
CA LYS A 197 -12.56 5.08 12.26
C LYS A 197 -12.05 5.37 13.67
N ARG A 198 -11.42 6.52 13.87
CA ARG A 198 -10.91 6.96 15.18
C ARG A 198 -12.03 7.15 16.20
N GLN A 199 -13.15 7.73 15.79
CA GLN A 199 -14.29 7.99 16.68
C GLN A 199 -15.05 6.72 17.07
N ARG A 200 -15.16 5.75 16.15
CA ARG A 200 -15.94 4.52 16.36
C ARG A 200 -15.16 3.40 17.04
N ASN A 201 -13.82 3.45 17.02
CA ASN A 201 -12.98 2.40 17.56
C ASN A 201 -12.22 2.87 18.81
N GLN A 202 -12.43 2.17 19.93
CA GLN A 202 -11.78 2.51 21.20
C GLN A 202 -10.25 2.51 21.11
N VAL A 203 -9.64 1.52 20.45
CA VAL A 203 -8.18 1.43 20.31
C VAL A 203 -7.63 2.62 19.53
N LEU A 204 -8.27 2.99 18.42
CA LEU A 204 -7.83 4.14 17.61
C LEU A 204 -8.05 5.47 18.34
N SER A 205 -9.13 5.59 19.14
CA SER A 205 -9.43 6.79 19.92
C SER A 205 -8.35 7.10 20.97
N GLU A 206 -7.70 6.06 21.49
CA GLU A 206 -6.61 6.19 22.47
C GLU A 206 -5.28 6.63 21.84
N TRP A 207 -5.16 6.60 20.51
CA TRP A 207 -3.93 7.05 19.85
C TRP A 207 -3.78 8.56 19.97
N SER A 208 -2.57 9.00 20.32
CA SER A 208 -2.22 10.41 20.27
C SER A 208 -2.31 10.97 18.85
N ASP A 209 -2.60 12.26 18.72
CA ASP A 209 -2.68 12.93 17.41
C ASP A 209 -1.38 12.79 16.59
N THR A 210 -0.23 12.72 17.25
CA THR A 210 1.07 12.55 16.58
C THR A 210 1.21 11.15 16.02
N THR A 211 0.87 10.11 16.79
CA THR A 211 0.86 8.71 16.36
C THR A 211 -0.09 8.52 15.18
N TRP A 212 -1.31 9.06 15.32
CA TRP A 212 -2.36 9.00 14.31
C TRP A 212 -1.93 9.61 12.98
N ARG A 213 -1.44 10.86 13.00
CA ARG A 213 -0.97 11.56 11.79
C ARG A 213 0.18 10.84 11.11
N LYS A 214 1.12 10.30 11.90
CA LYS A 214 2.26 9.55 11.35
C LYS A 214 1.81 8.26 10.68
N PHE A 215 0.91 7.51 11.33
CA PHE A 215 0.35 6.28 10.77
C PHE A 215 -0.38 6.54 9.45
N TRP A 216 -1.28 7.52 9.47
CA TRP A 216 -2.00 7.99 8.30
C TRP A 216 -1.05 8.32 7.14
N GLY A 217 -0.04 9.17 7.40
CA GLY A 217 0.88 9.62 6.37
C GLY A 217 1.67 8.48 5.75
N ASN A 218 2.14 7.53 6.57
CA ASN A 218 2.85 6.35 6.08
C ASN A 218 1.96 5.40 5.29
N THR A 219 0.70 5.24 5.72
CA THR A 219 -0.29 4.39 5.03
C THR A 219 -0.60 4.96 3.65
N LEU A 220 -0.96 6.25 3.56
CA LEU A 220 -1.24 6.90 2.28
C LEU A 220 -0.03 6.90 1.35
N LYS A 221 1.16 7.16 1.90
CA LYS A 221 2.41 7.11 1.12
C LYS A 221 2.66 5.72 0.53
N SER A 222 2.36 4.65 1.27
CA SER A 222 2.49 3.29 0.77
C SER A 222 1.57 3.02 -0.44
N VAL A 223 0.34 3.55 -0.44
CA VAL A 223 -0.58 3.44 -1.59
C VAL A 223 -0.11 4.27 -2.80
N LEU A 224 0.47 5.44 -2.56
CA LEU A 224 1.02 6.28 -3.64
C LEU A 224 2.25 5.63 -4.29
N GLU A 225 3.11 4.98 -3.49
CA GLU A 225 4.31 4.31 -3.98
C GLU A 225 4.01 3.09 -4.86
N THR A 226 2.83 2.46 -4.73
CA THR A 226 2.40 1.39 -5.65
C THR A 226 1.82 1.90 -6.96
N GLY A 227 1.46 3.18 -7.02
CA GLY A 227 0.81 3.80 -8.18
C GLY A 227 -0.68 3.53 -8.30
N LEU A 228 -1.31 2.92 -7.28
CA LEU A 228 -2.77 2.73 -7.22
C LEU A 228 -3.51 4.07 -7.05
N LEU A 229 -2.88 4.99 -6.32
CA LEU A 229 -3.28 6.39 -6.24
C LEU A 229 -2.19 7.24 -6.87
N HIS A 230 -2.56 8.24 -7.66
CA HIS A 230 -1.60 9.08 -8.38
C HIS A 230 -2.03 10.56 -8.46
N GLY A 231 -1.04 11.45 -8.58
CA GLY A 231 -1.26 12.87 -8.86
C GLY A 231 -1.31 13.78 -7.63
N GLN A 232 -1.76 15.01 -7.87
CA GLN A 232 -2.04 16.00 -6.83
C GLN A 232 -3.54 16.18 -6.70
N GLU A 233 -3.98 16.55 -5.50
CA GLU A 233 -5.38 16.71 -5.09
C GLU A 233 -6.34 17.17 -6.21
N PRO A 234 -7.45 16.43 -6.46
CA PRO A 234 -7.82 15.14 -5.88
C PRO A 234 -6.94 13.98 -6.39
N LEU A 235 -6.74 12.95 -5.56
CA LEU A 235 -5.95 11.78 -5.94
C LEU A 235 -6.69 10.96 -6.99
N ARG A 236 -6.03 10.64 -8.10
CA ARG A 236 -6.59 9.78 -9.14
C ARG A 236 -6.45 8.31 -8.74
N ILE A 237 -7.54 7.57 -8.84
CA ILE A 237 -7.56 6.11 -8.70
C ILE A 237 -7.12 5.51 -10.04
N VAL A 238 -6.13 4.62 -10.01
CA VAL A 238 -5.59 3.97 -11.20
C VAL A 238 -5.94 2.48 -11.14
N LEU A 239 -6.86 2.08 -12.00
CA LEU A 239 -7.12 0.66 -12.27
C LEU A 239 -6.03 0.13 -13.21
N ALA A 240 -5.11 -0.65 -12.67
CA ALA A 240 -4.01 -1.25 -13.41
C ALA A 240 -4.02 -2.77 -13.23
N PRO A 241 -3.77 -3.56 -14.30
CA PRO A 241 -3.73 -5.00 -14.18
C PRO A 241 -2.62 -5.41 -13.22
N VAL A 242 -2.94 -6.28 -12.26
CA VAL A 242 -1.95 -6.82 -11.32
C VAL A 242 -0.90 -7.59 -12.13
N PRO A 243 0.40 -7.44 -11.82
CA PRO A 243 1.46 -8.14 -12.54
C PRO A 243 1.20 -9.64 -12.65
N ALA A 244 1.33 -10.18 -13.86
CA ALA A 244 0.94 -11.56 -14.17
C ALA A 244 1.50 -12.63 -13.21
N PRO A 245 2.76 -12.54 -12.71
CA PRO A 245 3.27 -13.49 -11.72
C PRO A 245 2.47 -13.48 -10.41
N LEU A 246 2.19 -12.29 -9.86
CA LEU A 246 1.41 -12.16 -8.63
C LEU A 246 -0.06 -12.52 -8.85
N ARG A 247 -0.65 -12.07 -9.98
CA ARG A 247 -2.03 -12.38 -10.32
C ARG A 247 -2.27 -13.90 -10.41
N SER A 248 -1.37 -14.61 -11.10
CA SER A 248 -1.46 -16.07 -11.22
C SER A 248 -1.32 -16.76 -9.86
N TRP A 249 -0.44 -16.24 -9.00
CA TRP A 249 -0.27 -16.73 -7.65
C TRP A 249 -1.54 -16.53 -6.80
N LEU A 250 -2.16 -15.34 -6.84
CA LEU A 250 -3.39 -15.02 -6.10
C LEU A 250 -4.58 -15.89 -6.55
N LEU A 251 -4.75 -16.08 -7.86
CA LEU A 251 -5.78 -16.96 -8.41
C LEU A 251 -5.60 -18.41 -7.96
N ALA A 252 -4.35 -18.89 -7.88
CA ALA A 252 -4.06 -20.23 -7.37
C ALA A 252 -4.42 -20.40 -5.88
N GLN A 253 -4.43 -19.32 -5.11
CA GLN A 253 -4.86 -19.30 -3.70
C GLN A 253 -6.37 -19.06 -3.52
N ASN A 254 -7.13 -18.85 -4.61
CA ASN A 254 -8.53 -18.37 -4.58
C ASN A 254 -8.71 -17.04 -3.84
N ASP A 255 -7.72 -16.14 -3.89
CA ASP A 255 -7.75 -14.84 -3.21
C ASP A 255 -8.22 -13.72 -4.15
N GLU A 256 -9.48 -13.82 -4.59
CA GLU A 256 -10.10 -12.87 -5.54
C GLU A 256 -10.36 -11.50 -4.90
N LEU A 257 -10.64 -11.46 -3.60
CA LEU A 257 -10.82 -10.21 -2.87
C LEU A 257 -9.55 -9.35 -2.93
N SER A 258 -8.38 -9.96 -2.80
CA SER A 258 -7.13 -9.21 -2.90
C SER A 258 -6.87 -8.65 -4.30
N LEU A 259 -7.40 -9.27 -5.36
CA LEU A 259 -7.34 -8.68 -6.71
C LEU A 259 -8.18 -7.41 -6.79
N GLN A 260 -9.36 -7.37 -6.15
CA GLN A 260 -10.14 -6.13 -6.03
C GLN A 260 -9.38 -5.07 -5.25
N LEU A 261 -8.79 -5.42 -4.10
CA LEU A 261 -8.04 -4.46 -3.27
C LEU A 261 -6.78 -3.91 -3.97
N LEU A 262 -6.18 -4.71 -4.85
CA LEU A 262 -5.07 -4.29 -5.72
C LEU A 262 -5.54 -3.55 -6.97
N LEU A 263 -6.84 -3.23 -7.08
CA LEU A 263 -7.46 -2.49 -8.16
C LEU A 263 -7.30 -3.14 -9.55
N ASP A 264 -7.29 -4.48 -9.59
CA ASP A 264 -7.23 -5.22 -10.84
C ASP A 264 -8.53 -4.99 -11.65
N PRO A 265 -8.47 -4.44 -12.88
CA PRO A 265 -9.67 -4.14 -13.65
C PRO A 265 -10.54 -5.36 -13.96
N GLU A 266 -9.96 -6.56 -14.01
CA GLU A 266 -10.70 -7.79 -14.29
C GLU A 266 -11.48 -8.28 -13.06
N ALA A 267 -11.09 -7.85 -11.85
CA ALA A 267 -11.79 -8.22 -10.62
C ALA A 267 -13.08 -7.42 -10.36
N TYR A 268 -13.33 -6.36 -11.15
CA TYR A 268 -14.53 -5.52 -11.09
C TYR A 268 -15.52 -5.76 -12.24
N ARG A 269 -15.29 -6.79 -13.07
CA ARG A 269 -16.18 -7.19 -14.18
C ARG A 269 -17.15 -8.29 -13.76
#